data_AF-A0A974ALC9-F1
#
_entry.id   AF-A0A974ALC9-F1
#
_cell.length_a   1.000
_cell.length_b   1.000
_cell.length_c   1.000
_cell.angle_alpha   90.00
_cell.angle_beta   90.00
_cell.angle_gamma   90.00
#
_symmetry.space_group_name_H-M   'P 1'
#
loop_
_entity.id
_entity.type
_entity.pdbx_description
1 polymer ?
#
loop_
_entity_poly.entity_id
_entity_poly.type
_entity_poly.pdbx_seq_one_letter_code
_entity_poly.pdbx_strand_id
1 'polypeptide(L)'
;HTNRAGNTVETPTATVGIRGTDHETFVLSPELAAATANKEGTYDKVNRGGTTLAVEDGAVDIEPGKVGFARAPKKNGVKERGLLTLLLPVLLDRVPNFFVPGEFDAELDRYSQTADQEGLRLLEQRRKGGGAAAAPLDCNAAATDTAKTWIGQFDAAIARKDAKAVVALFAANATVHATVRTGDGKTASLDLDRDELADSSIAALKGLKDYQQRRVTIEGKPANSVGGTACTRVAVSSVAIEQGVQAGKPYRFESLEEYVLEQQGGKWLAIKAETTQK
;
A
#
# COMPACT_ATOMS: atom_id res chain seq x y z
N HIS A 1 -2.04 2.68 21.70
CA HIS A 1 -1.71 2.22 20.32
C HIS A 1 -1.12 3.38 19.54
N THR A 2 0.06 3.23 18.94
CA THR A 2 0.76 4.29 18.17
C THR A 2 0.66 4.03 16.66
N ASN A 3 0.52 5.09 15.85
CA ASN A 3 0.52 5.01 14.38
C ASN A 3 1.92 4.63 13.85
N ARG A 4 2.27 3.34 13.88
CA ARG A 4 3.60 2.85 13.44
C ARG A 4 3.79 2.86 11.92
N ALA A 5 2.70 2.85 11.16
CA ALA A 5 2.74 2.79 9.69
C ALA A 5 2.81 4.18 9.04
N GLY A 6 2.63 5.25 9.82
CA GLY A 6 2.66 6.62 9.30
C GLY A 6 1.45 6.98 8.41
N ASN A 7 0.36 6.24 8.50
CA ASN A 7 -0.83 6.48 7.68
C ASN A 7 -1.49 7.80 8.12
N THR A 8 -1.59 8.76 7.20
CA THR A 8 -2.18 10.09 7.47
C THR A 8 -3.08 10.55 6.33
N VAL A 9 -4.14 11.28 6.68
CA VAL A 9 -4.93 12.09 5.74
C VAL A 9 -4.64 13.55 6.00
N GLU A 10 -4.17 14.26 4.98
CA GLU A 10 -3.92 15.70 5.06
C GLU A 10 -5.11 16.47 4.48
N THR A 11 -5.62 17.42 5.27
CA THR A 11 -6.66 18.36 4.84
C THR A 11 -6.11 19.79 4.92
N PRO A 12 -6.80 20.78 4.31
CA PRO A 12 -6.37 22.17 4.40
C PRO A 12 -6.29 22.73 5.82
N THR A 13 -6.88 22.06 6.81
CA THR A 13 -6.96 22.56 8.19
C THR A 13 -6.33 21.63 9.22
N ALA A 14 -6.04 20.36 8.89
CA ALA A 14 -5.56 19.38 9.85
C ALA A 14 -4.93 18.15 9.20
N THR A 15 -4.21 17.38 10.00
CA THR A 15 -3.71 16.04 9.63
C THR A 15 -4.37 15.00 10.53
N VAL A 16 -4.96 13.96 9.93
CA VAL A 16 -5.55 12.82 10.64
C VAL A 16 -4.57 11.66 10.62
N GLY A 17 -4.01 11.27 11.75
CA GLY A 17 -3.23 10.05 11.93
C GLY A 17 -4.12 8.84 12.17
N ILE A 18 -3.92 7.77 11.40
CA ILE A 18 -4.81 6.58 11.35
C ILE A 18 -4.18 5.42 12.12
N ARG A 19 -4.95 4.75 13.01
CA ARG A 19 -4.47 3.61 13.82
C ARG A 19 -5.45 2.43 13.76
N GLY A 20 -5.37 1.62 12.69
CA GLY A 20 -6.18 0.41 12.54
C GLY A 20 -7.68 0.70 12.56
N THR A 21 -8.11 1.73 11.83
CA THR A 21 -9.41 2.38 12.01
C THR A 21 -10.31 2.31 10.79
N ASP A 22 -11.60 2.13 11.07
CA ASP A 22 -12.68 2.60 10.20
C ASP A 22 -13.09 4.00 10.68
N HIS A 23 -12.92 5.00 9.83
CA HIS A 23 -13.19 6.40 10.14
C HIS A 23 -13.65 7.16 8.90
N GLU A 24 -14.42 8.21 9.13
CA GLU A 24 -14.98 9.07 8.07
C GLU A 24 -14.47 10.50 8.28
N THR A 25 -13.63 10.96 7.37
CA THR A 25 -13.14 12.35 7.37
C THR A 25 -14.00 13.22 6.45
N PHE A 26 -14.49 14.35 6.97
CA PHE A 26 -15.31 15.30 6.24
C PHE A 26 -14.76 16.73 6.38
N VAL A 27 -14.48 17.39 5.25
CA VAL A 27 -14.03 18.79 5.22
C VAL A 27 -15.21 19.69 4.87
N LEU A 28 -15.66 20.48 5.84
CA LEU A 28 -16.74 21.44 5.64
C LEU A 28 -16.14 22.77 5.18
N SER A 29 -16.34 23.09 3.90
CA SER A 29 -15.87 24.35 3.29
C SER A 29 -16.63 25.57 3.85
N PRO A 30 -16.11 26.80 3.71
CA PRO A 30 -16.81 27.99 4.18
C PRO A 30 -18.18 28.19 3.52
N GLU A 31 -18.30 27.83 2.23
CA GLU A 31 -19.55 27.93 1.47
C GLU A 31 -20.60 26.95 2.00
N LEU A 32 -20.21 25.71 2.29
CA LEU A 32 -21.08 24.69 2.88
C LEU A 32 -21.40 24.98 4.36
N ALA A 33 -20.44 25.53 5.11
CA ALA A 33 -20.65 25.94 6.49
C ALA A 33 -21.69 27.05 6.59
N ALA A 34 -21.74 28.00 5.63
CA ALA A 34 -22.76 29.04 5.59
C ALA A 34 -24.18 28.50 5.40
N ALA A 35 -24.32 27.31 4.82
CA ALA A 35 -25.59 26.62 4.60
C ALA A 35 -25.97 25.62 5.72
N THR A 36 -25.14 25.49 6.76
CA THR A 36 -25.38 24.55 7.87
C THR A 36 -25.23 25.25 9.23
N ALA A 37 -25.64 24.56 10.31
CA ALA A 37 -25.35 25.03 11.67
C ALA A 37 -23.90 24.73 12.11
N ASN A 38 -23.14 24.00 11.30
CA ASN A 38 -21.81 23.49 11.62
C ASN A 38 -20.72 24.49 11.20
N LYS A 39 -19.56 24.41 11.85
CA LYS A 39 -18.46 25.35 11.62
C LYS A 39 -17.51 24.83 10.55
N GLU A 40 -16.98 25.74 9.73
CA GLU A 40 -15.93 25.42 8.75
C GLU A 40 -14.73 24.73 9.42
N GLY A 41 -14.23 23.66 8.79
CA GLY A 41 -13.09 22.89 9.28
C GLY A 41 -13.16 21.40 8.92
N THR A 42 -12.26 20.62 9.51
CA THR A 42 -12.19 19.17 9.33
C THR A 42 -12.87 18.46 10.48
N TYR A 43 -13.76 17.53 10.14
CA TYR A 43 -14.44 16.62 11.06
C TYR A 43 -13.93 15.21 10.80
N ASP A 44 -13.73 14.44 11.85
CA ASP A 44 -13.30 13.06 11.75
C ASP A 44 -14.10 12.19 12.72
N LYS A 45 -14.96 11.31 12.18
CA LYS A 45 -15.77 10.37 12.96
C LYS A 45 -15.08 9.02 12.96
N VAL A 46 -14.82 8.48 14.15
CA VAL A 46 -14.21 7.14 14.28
C VAL A 46 -15.31 6.13 14.57
N ASN A 47 -15.46 5.15 13.69
CA ASN A 47 -16.37 4.02 13.88
C ASN A 47 -15.67 2.89 14.66
N ARG A 48 -14.40 2.60 14.35
CA ARG A 48 -13.59 1.55 15.02
C ARG A 48 -12.11 1.94 15.09
N GLY A 49 -11.40 1.47 16.13
CA GLY A 49 -9.98 1.79 16.39
C GLY A 49 -9.78 3.20 16.98
N GLY A 50 -8.75 3.96 16.64
CA GLY A 50 -8.67 5.39 17.01
C GLY A 50 -7.85 6.24 16.04
N THR A 51 -8.23 7.50 15.85
CA THR A 51 -7.45 8.46 15.06
C THR A 51 -6.78 9.49 15.98
N THR A 52 -5.83 10.24 15.44
CA THR A 52 -5.24 11.42 16.08
C THR A 52 -5.42 12.58 15.12
N LEU A 53 -6.21 13.59 15.48
CA LEU A 53 -6.41 14.79 14.68
C LEU A 53 -5.47 15.88 15.16
N ALA A 54 -4.53 16.28 14.31
CA ALA A 54 -3.48 17.24 14.62
C ALA A 54 -3.59 18.51 13.77
N VAL A 55 -3.24 19.64 14.38
CA VAL A 55 -2.98 20.94 13.75
C VAL A 55 -1.60 21.43 14.21
N GLU A 56 -1.12 22.54 13.64
CA GLU A 56 0.21 23.10 13.95
C GLU A 56 0.51 23.22 15.45
N ASP A 57 -0.48 23.67 16.24
CA ASP A 57 -0.32 23.98 17.67
C ASP A 57 -0.98 22.97 18.62
N GLY A 58 -1.39 21.78 18.16
CA GLY A 58 -1.95 20.75 19.05
C GLY A 58 -2.61 19.55 18.37
N ALA A 59 -2.96 18.54 19.16
CA ALA A 59 -3.61 17.33 18.69
C ALA A 59 -4.63 16.78 19.69
N VAL A 60 -5.62 16.04 19.18
CA VAL A 60 -6.58 15.28 19.99
C VAL A 60 -6.67 13.85 19.48
N ASP A 61 -6.70 12.89 20.41
CA ASP A 61 -7.00 11.50 20.08
C ASP A 61 -8.52 11.30 20.06
N ILE A 62 -9.00 10.60 19.03
CA ILE A 62 -10.41 10.33 18.81
C ILE A 62 -10.62 8.83 18.93
N GLU A 63 -11.41 8.45 19.92
CA GLU A 63 -11.76 7.06 20.24
C GLU A 63 -13.02 6.61 19.48
N PRO A 64 -13.33 5.29 19.41
CA PRO A 64 -14.51 4.79 18.72
C PRO A 64 -15.81 5.44 19.17
N GLY A 65 -16.70 5.72 18.21
CA GLY A 65 -17.98 6.38 18.44
C GLY A 65 -17.87 7.87 18.78
N LYS A 66 -16.68 8.47 18.64
CA LYS A 66 -16.45 9.91 18.85
C LYS A 66 -16.14 10.62 17.55
N VAL A 67 -16.33 11.94 17.58
CA VAL A 67 -16.02 12.83 16.45
C VAL A 67 -15.06 13.89 16.94
N GLY A 68 -13.92 14.03 16.26
CA GLY A 68 -13.04 15.16 16.42
C GLY A 68 -13.35 16.27 15.42
N PHE A 69 -13.04 17.50 15.80
CA PHE A 69 -13.19 18.68 14.95
C PHE A 69 -11.98 19.60 15.07
N ALA A 70 -11.42 19.99 13.93
CA ALA A 70 -10.39 21.00 13.80
C ALA A 70 -10.93 22.17 12.98
N ARG A 71 -10.99 23.35 13.60
CA ARG A 71 -11.56 24.56 13.02
C ARG A 71 -10.63 25.16 11.95
N ALA A 72 -11.21 25.63 10.84
CA ALA A 72 -10.47 26.41 9.86
C ALA A 72 -10.04 27.78 10.43
N PRO A 73 -8.78 28.21 10.24
CA PRO A 73 -8.34 29.55 10.63
C PRO A 73 -9.01 30.61 9.74
N LYS A 74 -9.50 31.71 10.33
CA LYS A 74 -10.07 32.82 9.55
C LYS A 74 -8.97 33.53 8.75
N LYS A 75 -9.24 33.83 7.47
CA LYS A 75 -8.31 34.50 6.53
C LYS A 75 -7.72 35.85 6.99
N ASN A 76 -8.30 36.51 8.01
CA ASN A 76 -7.87 37.83 8.48
C ASN A 76 -7.10 37.84 9.82
N GLY A 77 -6.53 36.71 10.23
CA GLY A 77 -5.27 36.70 11.00
C GLY A 77 -5.17 37.50 12.30
N VAL A 78 -6.21 37.60 13.13
CA VAL A 78 -6.01 38.05 14.52
C VAL A 78 -5.74 36.83 15.39
N LYS A 79 -4.45 36.46 15.53
CA LYS A 79 -3.98 35.53 16.57
C LYS A 79 -4.07 36.24 17.92
N GLU A 80 -5.28 36.48 18.43
CA GLU A 80 -5.43 36.90 19.83
C GLU A 80 -5.02 35.71 20.70
N ARG A 81 -4.07 35.93 21.62
CA ARG A 81 -3.54 34.89 22.51
C ARG A 81 -4.63 34.15 23.32
N GLY A 82 -5.81 34.75 23.48
CA GLY A 82 -6.99 34.13 24.09
C GLY A 82 -7.84 33.25 23.17
N LEU A 83 -7.70 33.38 21.84
CA LEU A 83 -8.48 32.63 20.83
C LEU A 83 -7.72 31.45 20.22
N LEU A 84 -6.44 31.27 20.54
CA LEU A 84 -5.63 30.14 20.03
C LEU A 84 -6.22 28.78 20.45
N THR A 85 -6.85 28.70 21.63
CA THR A 85 -7.53 27.49 22.11
C THR A 85 -8.75 27.11 21.26
N LEU A 86 -9.37 28.06 20.55
CA LEU A 86 -10.49 27.78 19.64
C LEU A 86 -10.06 27.09 18.34
N LEU A 87 -8.75 27.11 18.05
CA LEU A 87 -8.15 26.46 16.89
C LEU A 87 -7.56 25.10 17.24
N LEU A 88 -7.52 24.74 18.54
CA LEU A 88 -7.13 23.40 18.94
C LEU A 88 -8.21 22.39 18.52
N PRO A 89 -7.81 21.18 18.12
CA PRO A 89 -8.74 20.09 17.89
C PRO A 89 -9.52 19.76 19.15
N VAL A 90 -10.82 19.53 19.01
CA VAL A 90 -11.71 19.18 20.11
C VAL A 90 -12.54 17.95 19.78
N LEU A 91 -12.99 17.23 20.81
CA LEU A 91 -14.04 16.23 20.68
C LEU A 91 -15.41 16.90 20.70
N LEU A 92 -16.30 16.49 19.79
CA LEU A 92 -17.68 16.93 19.79
C LEU A 92 -18.54 16.03 20.67
N ASP A 93 -19.48 16.64 21.38
CA ASP A 93 -20.46 15.91 22.21
C ASP A 93 -21.49 15.13 21.39
N ARG A 94 -21.68 15.51 20.12
CA ARG A 94 -22.66 14.91 19.20
C ARG A 94 -22.10 14.80 17.79
N VAL A 95 -22.51 13.73 17.09
CA VAL A 95 -22.20 13.50 15.69
C VAL A 95 -22.99 14.49 14.82
N PRO A 96 -22.32 15.29 13.96
CA PRO A 96 -23.01 16.15 13.01
C PRO A 96 -23.89 15.36 12.03
N ASN A 97 -25.01 15.94 11.63
CA ASN A 97 -26.04 15.32 10.78
C ASN A 97 -25.63 14.99 9.34
N PHE A 98 -24.46 15.47 8.90
CA PHE A 98 -23.91 15.10 7.59
C PHE A 98 -23.21 13.73 7.60
N PHE A 99 -22.92 13.17 8.77
CA PHE A 99 -22.61 11.75 8.90
C PHE A 99 -23.91 10.98 8.92
N VAL A 100 -24.37 10.56 7.75
CA VAL A 100 -25.59 9.77 7.58
C VAL A 100 -25.20 8.29 7.67
N PRO A 101 -25.77 7.51 8.60
CA PRO A 101 -25.57 6.07 8.62
C PRO A 101 -26.03 5.45 7.29
N GLY A 102 -25.18 4.66 6.66
CA GLY A 102 -25.54 3.85 5.50
C GLY A 102 -26.55 2.77 5.86
N GLU A 103 -27.34 2.32 4.88
CA GLU A 103 -28.37 1.27 5.05
C GLU A 103 -27.79 -0.06 5.59
N PHE A 104 -26.48 -0.28 5.38
CA PHE A 104 -25.78 -1.51 5.76
C PHE A 104 -24.85 -1.36 6.97
N ASP A 105 -24.81 -0.18 7.61
CA ASP A 105 -23.87 0.08 8.73
C ASP A 105 -24.12 -0.86 9.91
N ALA A 106 -25.39 -1.14 10.23
CA ALA A 106 -25.75 -2.06 11.32
C ALA A 106 -25.32 -3.51 11.05
N GLU A 107 -25.27 -3.92 9.78
CA GLU A 107 -24.81 -5.26 9.39
C GLU A 107 -23.27 -5.34 9.39
N LEU A 108 -22.60 -4.29 8.89
CA LEU A 108 -21.14 -4.13 8.97
C LEU A 108 -20.63 -4.10 10.42
N ASP A 109 -21.32 -3.41 11.32
CA ASP A 109 -21.03 -3.39 12.75
C ASP A 109 -21.12 -4.79 13.36
N ARG A 110 -22.13 -5.57 12.95
CA ARG A 110 -22.36 -6.93 13.46
C ARG A 110 -21.25 -7.89 13.02
N TYR A 111 -20.86 -7.85 11.75
CA TYR A 111 -19.72 -8.63 11.25
C TYR A 111 -18.39 -8.19 11.88
N SER A 112 -18.25 -6.88 12.14
CA SER A 112 -17.07 -6.32 12.79
C SER A 112 -16.93 -6.74 14.25
N GLN A 113 -18.03 -6.74 15.01
CA GLN A 113 -18.06 -7.22 16.40
C GLN A 113 -17.68 -8.70 16.50
N THR A 114 -18.15 -9.55 15.57
CA THR A 114 -17.73 -10.96 15.54
C THR A 114 -16.24 -11.10 15.25
N ALA A 115 -15.69 -10.30 14.34
CA ALA A 115 -14.25 -10.31 14.04
C ALA A 115 -13.40 -9.81 15.22
N ASP A 116 -13.87 -8.80 15.96
CA ASP A 116 -13.23 -8.31 17.18
C ASP A 116 -13.25 -9.35 18.30
N GLN A 117 -14.38 -10.03 18.49
CA GLN A 117 -14.50 -11.08 19.50
C GLN A 117 -13.63 -12.30 19.17
N GLU A 118 -13.50 -12.67 17.90
CA GLU A 118 -12.55 -13.70 17.46
C GLU A 118 -11.11 -13.27 17.69
N GLY A 119 -10.77 -12.02 17.36
CA GLY A 119 -9.46 -11.43 17.64
C GLY A 119 -9.11 -11.42 19.14
N LEU A 120 -10.05 -11.01 19.99
CA LEU A 120 -9.90 -11.02 21.45
C LEU A 120 -9.80 -12.44 22.01
N ARG A 121 -10.60 -13.39 21.51
CA ARG A 121 -10.47 -14.81 21.88
C ARG A 121 -9.11 -15.38 21.51
N LEU A 122 -8.59 -15.07 20.32
CA LEU A 122 -7.26 -15.48 19.88
C LEU A 122 -6.16 -14.84 20.74
N LEU A 123 -6.33 -13.59 21.17
CA LEU A 123 -5.42 -12.91 22.09
C LEU A 123 -5.47 -13.51 23.50
N GLU A 124 -6.65 -13.84 24.02
CA GLU A 124 -6.78 -14.54 25.30
C GLU A 124 -6.20 -15.96 25.27
N GLN A 125 -6.34 -16.66 24.14
CA GLN A 125 -5.69 -17.97 23.91
C GLN A 125 -4.16 -17.83 23.91
N ARG A 126 -3.61 -16.79 23.26
CA ARG A 126 -2.17 -16.48 23.35
C ARG A 126 -1.74 -16.08 24.76
N ARG A 127 -2.59 -15.39 25.52
CA ARG A 127 -2.25 -14.92 26.88
C ARG A 127 -2.33 -16.05 27.92
N LYS A 128 -3.24 -17.01 27.74
CA LYS A 128 -3.35 -18.22 28.57
C LYS A 128 -2.32 -19.29 28.17
N GLY A 129 -1.88 -19.30 26.92
CA GLY A 129 -0.71 -20.05 26.45
C GLY A 129 0.59 -19.29 26.70
N GLY A 130 1.02 -19.18 27.96
CA GLY A 130 2.33 -18.64 28.28
C GLY A 130 3.44 -19.47 27.62
N GLY A 131 4.02 -18.93 26.56
CA GLY A 131 5.14 -19.54 25.83
C GLY A 131 5.15 -19.08 24.37
N ALA A 132 6.23 -18.43 23.96
CA ALA A 132 6.45 -17.95 22.60
C ALA A 132 6.21 -19.08 21.58
N ALA A 133 5.07 -19.02 20.88
CA ALA A 133 4.79 -19.81 19.69
C ALA A 133 4.43 -18.83 18.57
N ALA A 134 5.14 -18.92 17.45
CA ALA A 134 5.05 -18.05 16.31
C ALA A 134 3.59 -17.83 15.86
N ALA A 135 3.18 -16.57 15.74
CA ALA A 135 1.88 -16.21 15.20
C ALA A 135 1.73 -16.75 13.76
N PRO A 136 0.52 -17.16 13.33
CA PRO A 136 0.26 -17.47 11.93
C PRO A 136 0.62 -16.24 11.09
N LEU A 137 1.45 -16.43 10.07
CA LEU A 137 1.77 -15.40 9.08
C LEU A 137 0.45 -14.90 8.47
N ASP A 138 0.16 -13.61 8.58
CA ASP A 138 -0.75 -12.97 7.63
C ASP A 138 -0.08 -13.11 6.26
N CYS A 139 -0.54 -14.12 5.53
CA CYS A 139 0.01 -14.54 4.26
C CYS A 139 -0.09 -13.40 3.23
N ASN A 140 -1.06 -12.48 3.36
CA ASN A 140 -1.18 -11.33 2.46
C ASN A 140 -0.09 -10.28 2.71
N ALA A 141 0.13 -9.91 3.98
CA ALA A 141 1.21 -8.99 4.35
C ALA A 141 2.58 -9.59 4.00
N ALA A 142 2.80 -10.87 4.34
CA ALA A 142 4.02 -11.59 4.02
C ALA A 142 4.26 -11.72 2.50
N ALA A 143 3.20 -11.93 1.71
CA ALA A 143 3.28 -11.97 0.25
C ALA A 143 3.66 -10.59 -0.34
N THR A 144 3.09 -9.51 0.18
CA THR A 144 3.43 -8.15 -0.25
C THR A 144 4.89 -7.81 0.04
N ASP A 145 5.38 -8.14 1.24
CA ASP A 145 6.77 -7.89 1.62
C ASP A 145 7.74 -8.77 0.82
N THR A 146 7.37 -10.02 0.56
CA THR A 146 8.12 -10.94 -0.31
C THR A 146 8.23 -10.38 -1.72
N ALA A 147 7.12 -9.92 -2.31
CA ALA A 147 7.09 -9.34 -3.65
C ALA A 147 8.01 -8.12 -3.77
N LYS A 148 7.90 -7.16 -2.84
CA LYS A 148 8.76 -5.97 -2.82
C LYS A 148 10.23 -6.31 -2.65
N THR A 149 10.54 -7.25 -1.76
CA THR A 149 11.93 -7.68 -1.51
C THR A 149 12.53 -8.34 -2.76
N TRP A 150 11.79 -9.27 -3.38
CA TRP A 150 12.26 -9.98 -4.56
C TRP A 150 12.42 -9.04 -5.76
N ILE A 151 11.45 -8.16 -6.03
CA ILE A 151 11.54 -7.16 -7.11
C ILE A 151 12.73 -6.22 -6.87
N GLY A 152 12.96 -5.77 -5.64
CA GLY A 152 14.12 -4.94 -5.31
C GLY A 152 15.46 -5.65 -5.58
N GLN A 153 15.55 -6.96 -5.29
CA GLN A 153 16.73 -7.76 -5.62
C GLN A 153 16.92 -7.92 -7.13
N PHE A 154 15.82 -8.16 -7.87
CA PHE A 154 15.81 -8.28 -9.32
C PHE A 154 16.26 -6.98 -9.99
N ASP A 155 15.63 -5.86 -9.66
CA ASP A 155 15.98 -4.54 -10.19
C ASP A 155 17.45 -4.18 -9.89
N ALA A 156 17.93 -4.50 -8.68
CA ALA A 156 19.33 -4.27 -8.32
C ALA A 156 20.30 -5.15 -9.12
N ALA A 157 19.94 -6.40 -9.44
CA ALA A 157 20.75 -7.28 -10.29
C ALA A 157 20.82 -6.76 -11.74
N ILE A 158 19.67 -6.32 -12.28
CA ILE A 158 19.54 -5.71 -13.61
C ILE A 158 20.38 -4.42 -13.69
N ALA A 159 20.25 -3.52 -12.71
CA ALA A 159 21.01 -2.28 -12.65
C ALA A 159 22.53 -2.50 -12.58
N ARG A 160 22.98 -3.53 -11.84
CA ARG A 160 24.41 -3.93 -11.78
C ARG A 160 24.89 -4.69 -13.01
N LYS A 161 24.00 -5.03 -13.95
CA LYS A 161 24.28 -5.86 -15.12
C LYS A 161 24.84 -7.23 -14.74
N ASP A 162 24.34 -7.79 -13.63
CA ASP A 162 24.83 -9.02 -13.02
C ASP A 162 23.94 -10.20 -13.42
N ALA A 163 24.25 -10.82 -14.56
CA ALA A 163 23.50 -11.95 -15.10
C ALA A 163 23.41 -13.11 -14.10
N LYS A 164 24.50 -13.38 -13.35
CA LYS A 164 24.52 -14.45 -12.34
C LYS A 164 23.55 -14.18 -11.20
N ALA A 165 23.47 -12.92 -10.74
CA ALA A 165 22.50 -12.53 -9.72
C ALA A 165 21.05 -12.61 -10.24
N VAL A 166 20.82 -12.29 -11.51
CA VAL A 166 19.50 -12.48 -12.16
C VAL A 166 19.13 -13.96 -12.16
N VAL A 167 19.98 -14.84 -12.70
CA VAL A 167 19.75 -16.29 -12.75
C VAL A 167 19.48 -16.87 -11.34
N ALA A 168 20.17 -16.37 -10.32
CA ALA A 168 20.01 -16.82 -8.94
C ALA A 168 18.65 -16.49 -8.31
N LEU A 169 17.85 -15.61 -8.92
CA LEU A 169 16.50 -15.26 -8.49
C LEU A 169 15.42 -16.15 -9.13
N PHE A 170 15.80 -17.02 -10.06
CA PHE A 170 14.90 -17.90 -10.80
C PHE A 170 15.22 -19.37 -10.49
N ALA A 171 14.16 -20.18 -10.33
CA ALA A 171 14.29 -21.62 -10.18
C ALA A 171 14.89 -22.24 -11.45
N ALA A 172 15.56 -23.38 -11.33
CA ALA A 172 16.22 -24.03 -12.47
C ALA A 172 15.24 -24.46 -13.58
N ASN A 173 13.98 -24.69 -13.21
CA ASN A 173 12.88 -25.05 -14.11
C ASN A 173 11.91 -23.90 -14.35
N ALA A 174 12.34 -22.65 -14.14
CA ALA A 174 11.47 -21.50 -14.33
C ALA A 174 11.08 -21.34 -15.81
N THR A 175 9.82 -21.00 -16.06
CA THR A 175 9.35 -20.65 -17.41
C THR A 175 9.24 -19.15 -17.55
N VAL A 176 9.84 -18.58 -18.59
CA VAL A 176 9.79 -17.14 -18.86
C VAL A 176 9.11 -16.90 -20.21
N HIS A 177 8.10 -16.03 -20.23
CA HIS A 177 7.41 -15.65 -21.45
C HIS A 177 7.45 -14.12 -21.62
N ALA A 178 7.92 -13.64 -22.76
CA ALA A 178 8.00 -12.22 -23.05
C ALA A 178 7.20 -11.88 -24.31
N THR A 179 6.25 -10.95 -24.18
CA THR A 179 5.53 -10.36 -25.31
C THR A 179 5.99 -8.92 -25.50
N VAL A 180 6.69 -8.68 -26.61
CA VAL A 180 7.30 -7.38 -26.96
C VAL A 180 6.65 -6.79 -28.19
N ARG A 181 6.66 -5.46 -28.32
CA ARG A 181 6.25 -4.78 -29.55
C ARG A 181 7.41 -4.67 -30.53
N THR A 182 7.16 -5.07 -31.75
CA THR A 182 8.09 -4.95 -32.87
C THR A 182 7.96 -3.58 -33.53
N GLY A 183 8.99 -3.17 -34.29
CA GLY A 183 9.03 -1.86 -34.94
C GLY A 183 7.92 -1.61 -35.98
N ASP A 184 7.22 -2.66 -36.42
CA ASP A 184 6.04 -2.60 -37.29
C ASP A 184 4.71 -2.47 -36.51
N GLY A 185 4.77 -2.31 -35.18
CA GLY A 185 3.61 -2.15 -34.30
C GLY A 185 2.90 -3.45 -33.94
N LYS A 186 3.40 -4.61 -34.39
CA LYS A 186 2.90 -5.93 -33.98
C LYS A 186 3.51 -6.37 -32.65
N THR A 187 3.00 -7.47 -32.11
CA THR A 187 3.58 -8.14 -30.94
C THR A 187 4.28 -9.41 -31.36
N ALA A 188 5.46 -9.65 -30.78
CA ALA A 188 6.17 -10.92 -30.86
C ALA A 188 6.26 -11.52 -29.46
N SER A 189 6.03 -12.82 -29.36
CA SER A 189 6.15 -13.56 -28.11
C SER A 189 7.35 -14.50 -28.18
N LEU A 190 8.08 -14.60 -27.08
CA LEU A 190 9.27 -15.42 -26.94
C LEU A 190 9.21 -16.17 -25.61
N ASP A 191 9.42 -17.47 -25.67
CA ASP A 191 9.70 -18.28 -24.50
C ASP A 191 11.21 -18.31 -24.27
N LEU A 192 11.62 -18.07 -23.04
CA LEU A 192 13.01 -18.00 -22.61
C LEU A 192 13.20 -18.94 -21.42
N ASP A 193 14.40 -19.50 -21.30
CA ASP A 193 14.86 -19.99 -20.01
C ASP A 193 15.47 -18.84 -19.16
N ARG A 194 15.84 -19.14 -17.91
CA ARG A 194 16.36 -18.13 -16.98
C ARG A 194 17.73 -17.58 -17.38
N ASP A 195 18.55 -18.38 -18.05
CA ASP A 195 19.90 -18.01 -18.46
C ASP A 195 19.81 -17.12 -19.71
N GLU A 196 18.96 -17.48 -20.67
CA GLU A 196 18.63 -16.66 -21.84
C GLU A 196 17.98 -15.33 -21.44
N LEU A 197 17.06 -15.32 -20.47
CA LEU A 197 16.49 -14.08 -19.90
C LEU A 197 17.61 -13.17 -19.39
N ALA A 198 18.49 -13.69 -18.53
CA ALA A 198 19.54 -12.90 -17.92
C ALA A 198 20.50 -12.33 -18.97
N ASP A 199 20.99 -13.17 -19.89
CA ASP A 199 21.91 -12.75 -20.95
C ASP A 199 21.26 -11.73 -21.90
N SER A 200 20.00 -11.94 -22.28
CA SER A 200 19.24 -11.04 -23.14
C SER A 200 19.02 -9.67 -22.47
N SER A 201 18.60 -9.64 -21.21
CA SER A 201 18.44 -8.39 -20.45
C SER A 201 19.75 -7.63 -20.32
N ILE A 202 20.86 -8.32 -20.00
CA ILE A 202 22.17 -7.67 -19.88
C ILE A 202 22.68 -7.16 -21.24
N ALA A 203 22.47 -7.93 -22.31
CA ALA A 203 22.83 -7.51 -23.66
C ALA A 203 22.04 -6.27 -24.09
N ALA A 204 20.72 -6.23 -23.83
CA ALA A 204 19.88 -5.08 -24.10
C ALA A 204 20.39 -3.83 -23.37
N LEU A 205 20.69 -3.93 -22.08
CA LEU A 205 21.21 -2.82 -21.26
C LEU A 205 22.61 -2.32 -21.66
N LYS A 206 23.41 -3.11 -22.36
CA LYS A 206 24.70 -2.64 -22.91
C LYS A 206 24.50 -1.67 -24.06
N GLY A 207 23.41 -1.81 -24.83
CA GLY A 207 23.08 -0.93 -25.95
C GLY A 207 22.41 0.39 -25.54
N LEU A 208 22.12 0.56 -24.25
CA LEU A 208 21.37 1.70 -23.72
C LEU A 208 22.28 2.67 -22.98
N LYS A 209 22.08 3.97 -23.25
CA LYS A 209 22.65 5.08 -22.47
C LYS A 209 21.59 5.69 -21.58
N ASP A 210 22.01 6.23 -20.44
CA ASP A 210 21.14 6.92 -19.48
C ASP A 210 19.90 6.10 -19.07
N TYR A 211 20.11 4.79 -18.94
CA TYR A 211 19.05 3.86 -18.55
C TYR A 211 18.48 4.22 -17.17
N GLN A 212 17.16 4.31 -17.11
CA GLN A 212 16.41 4.49 -15.87
C GLN A 212 15.20 3.56 -15.89
N GLN A 213 14.93 2.99 -14.72
CA GLN A 213 13.77 2.16 -14.49
C GLN A 213 13.02 2.68 -13.27
N ARG A 214 11.69 2.66 -13.33
CA ARG A 214 10.82 2.94 -12.19
C ARG A 214 9.65 1.97 -12.15
N ARG A 215 9.40 1.41 -10.97
CA ARG A 215 8.19 0.64 -10.68
C ARG A 215 7.03 1.59 -10.39
N VAL A 216 5.95 1.47 -11.17
CA VAL A 216 4.68 2.19 -10.94
C VAL A 216 3.87 1.49 -9.86
N THR A 217 3.81 0.17 -9.94
CA THR A 217 3.12 -0.69 -8.96
C THR A 217 3.97 -1.92 -8.64
N ILE A 218 3.80 -2.44 -7.42
CA ILE A 218 4.26 -3.76 -7.00
C ILE A 218 3.17 -4.33 -6.09
N GLU A 219 2.52 -5.39 -6.53
CA GLU A 219 1.52 -6.13 -5.77
C GLU A 219 2.01 -7.55 -5.51
N GLY A 220 1.84 -8.05 -4.28
CA GLY A 220 2.09 -9.43 -3.90
C GLY A 220 0.84 -10.05 -3.31
N LYS A 221 0.43 -11.20 -3.82
CA LYS A 221 -0.74 -11.95 -3.34
C LYS A 221 -0.38 -13.43 -3.16
N PRO A 222 -0.96 -14.14 -2.19
CA PRO A 222 -0.79 -15.58 -2.11
C PRO A 222 -1.29 -16.25 -3.39
N ALA A 223 -0.47 -17.09 -4.02
CA ALA A 223 -0.88 -17.82 -5.24
C ALA A 223 -1.64 -19.11 -4.90
N ASN A 224 -1.41 -19.67 -3.70
CA ASN A 224 -2.10 -20.85 -3.19
C ASN A 224 -2.61 -20.56 -1.77
N SER A 225 -3.83 -20.05 -1.63
CA SER A 225 -4.49 -19.95 -0.32
C SER A 225 -5.74 -20.81 -0.31
N VAL A 226 -5.55 -22.14 -0.26
CA VAL A 226 -6.59 -23.07 0.18
C VAL A 226 -6.18 -23.56 1.57
N GLY A 227 -6.96 -23.23 2.60
CA GLY A 227 -6.81 -23.87 3.93
C GLY A 227 -5.70 -23.34 4.86
N GLY A 228 -5.22 -22.11 4.67
CA GLY A 228 -4.78 -21.26 5.79
C GLY A 228 -3.54 -21.66 6.62
N THR A 229 -2.48 -22.26 6.07
CA THR A 229 -1.28 -22.51 6.91
C THR A 229 0.10 -22.27 6.32
N ALA A 230 0.28 -22.11 5.00
CA ALA A 230 1.59 -21.74 4.47
C ALA A 230 1.49 -20.94 3.17
N CYS A 231 2.04 -19.72 3.20
CA CYS A 231 2.35 -18.94 2.02
C CYS A 231 3.51 -19.61 1.29
N THR A 232 3.24 -20.67 0.52
CA THR A 232 4.29 -21.42 -0.21
C THR A 232 4.57 -20.81 -1.57
N ARG A 233 3.60 -20.07 -2.11
CA ARG A 233 3.73 -19.35 -3.38
C ARG A 233 3.15 -17.95 -3.31
N VAL A 234 3.84 -17.02 -3.96
CA VAL A 234 3.43 -15.61 -4.06
C VAL A 234 3.30 -15.25 -5.54
N ALA A 235 2.11 -14.82 -5.94
CA ALA A 235 1.89 -14.15 -7.21
C ALA A 235 2.31 -12.69 -7.06
N VAL A 236 3.13 -12.21 -7.99
CA VAL A 236 3.61 -10.83 -8.06
C VAL A 236 3.11 -10.21 -9.35
N SER A 237 2.58 -9.00 -9.27
CA SER A 237 2.24 -8.18 -10.44
C SER A 237 2.88 -6.81 -10.28
N SER A 238 3.56 -6.34 -11.32
CA SER A 238 4.26 -5.06 -11.30
C SER A 238 4.16 -4.37 -12.65
N VAL A 239 3.89 -3.06 -12.62
CA VAL A 239 4.04 -2.21 -13.80
C VAL A 239 5.37 -1.49 -13.71
N ALA A 240 6.22 -1.64 -14.71
CA ALA A 240 7.50 -0.94 -14.82
C ALA A 240 7.49 0.04 -15.99
N ILE A 241 8.20 1.15 -15.81
CA ILE A 241 8.54 2.07 -16.90
C ILE A 241 10.05 2.06 -17.04
N GLU A 242 10.52 1.78 -18.24
CA GLU A 242 11.92 1.82 -18.62
C GLU A 242 12.14 2.93 -19.64
N GLN A 243 13.24 3.67 -19.48
CA GLN A 243 13.60 4.74 -20.39
C GLN A 243 15.12 4.88 -20.53
N GLY A 244 15.54 5.50 -21.62
CA GLY A 244 16.94 5.82 -21.87
C GLY A 244 17.14 6.24 -23.31
N VAL A 245 18.36 6.04 -23.82
CA VAL A 245 18.73 6.36 -25.20
C VAL A 245 19.27 5.10 -25.88
N GLN A 246 18.61 4.69 -26.95
CA GLN A 246 19.00 3.56 -27.80
C GLN A 246 19.36 4.06 -29.20
N ALA A 247 20.56 3.75 -29.68
CA ALA A 247 21.04 4.22 -31.00
C ALA A 247 20.86 5.75 -31.23
N GLY A 248 21.05 6.55 -30.18
CA GLY A 248 20.92 8.01 -30.23
C GLY A 248 19.48 8.54 -30.19
N LYS A 249 18.47 7.67 -30.10
CA LYS A 249 17.06 8.05 -29.98
C LYS A 249 16.57 7.79 -28.56
N PRO A 250 15.82 8.72 -27.95
CA PRO A 250 15.11 8.44 -26.71
C PRO A 250 14.17 7.25 -26.91
N TYR A 251 14.16 6.34 -25.95
CA TYR A 251 13.18 5.27 -25.89
C TYR A 251 12.54 5.29 -24.50
N ARG A 252 11.26 4.94 -24.46
CA ARG A 252 10.50 4.73 -23.23
C ARG A 252 9.42 3.70 -23.52
N PHE A 253 9.28 2.69 -22.67
CA PHE A 253 8.14 1.80 -22.71
C PHE A 253 7.66 1.46 -21.31
N GLU A 254 6.42 1.01 -21.24
CA GLU A 254 5.82 0.46 -20.03
C GLU A 254 5.66 -1.05 -20.22
N SER A 255 5.96 -1.83 -19.19
CA SER A 255 5.74 -3.28 -19.14
C SER A 255 4.79 -3.62 -18.00
N LEU A 256 3.92 -4.59 -18.23
CA LEU A 256 3.31 -5.37 -17.16
C LEU A 256 4.15 -6.63 -16.96
N GLU A 257 4.62 -6.84 -15.74
CA GLU A 257 5.45 -7.97 -15.34
C GLU A 257 4.74 -8.77 -14.25
N GLU A 258 4.59 -10.07 -14.49
CA GLU A 258 3.91 -11.00 -13.61
C GLU A 258 4.84 -12.16 -13.25
N TYR A 259 4.90 -12.52 -11.98
CA TYR A 259 5.76 -13.60 -11.49
C TYR A 259 4.99 -14.53 -10.55
N VAL A 260 5.43 -15.79 -10.51
CA VAL A 260 5.06 -16.71 -9.43
C VAL A 260 6.35 -17.09 -8.71
N LEU A 261 6.44 -16.71 -7.43
CA LEU A 261 7.55 -17.04 -6.56
C LEU A 261 7.21 -18.28 -5.74
N GLU A 262 8.19 -19.14 -5.52
CA GLU A 262 8.10 -20.31 -4.66
C GLU A 262 9.31 -20.37 -3.72
N GLN A 263 9.10 -20.80 -2.48
CA GLN A 263 10.18 -20.95 -1.52
C GLN A 263 10.94 -22.27 -1.77
N GLN A 264 12.21 -22.18 -2.19
CA GLN A 264 13.10 -23.31 -2.42
C GLN A 264 14.43 -23.10 -1.69
N GLY A 265 14.82 -24.05 -0.82
CA GLY A 265 16.07 -23.96 -0.06
C GLY A 265 16.17 -22.70 0.81
N GLY A 266 15.04 -22.21 1.34
CA GLY A 266 14.98 -20.98 2.15
C GLY A 266 15.03 -19.67 1.34
N LYS A 267 15.04 -19.73 0.01
CA LYS A 267 15.01 -18.56 -0.87
C LYS A 267 13.71 -18.50 -1.66
N TRP A 268 13.24 -17.30 -1.96
CA TRP A 268 12.14 -17.09 -2.90
C TRP A 268 12.70 -17.03 -4.31
N LEU A 269 12.28 -17.98 -5.15
CA LEU A 269 12.70 -18.08 -6.54
C LEU A 269 11.49 -17.95 -7.45
N ALA A 270 11.62 -17.21 -8.55
CA ALA A 270 10.59 -17.20 -9.59
C ALA A 270 10.58 -18.56 -10.31
N ILE A 271 9.43 -19.22 -10.30
CA ILE A 271 9.16 -20.44 -11.08
C ILE A 271 8.42 -20.12 -12.39
N LYS A 272 7.81 -18.93 -12.48
CA LYS A 272 7.16 -18.40 -13.67
C LYS A 272 7.40 -16.90 -13.73
N ALA A 273 7.66 -16.39 -14.92
CA ALA A 273 7.69 -14.97 -15.22
C ALA A 273 7.03 -14.69 -16.58
N GLU A 274 6.20 -13.66 -16.63
CA GLU A 274 5.57 -13.18 -17.85
C GLU A 274 5.76 -11.67 -17.93
N THR A 275 6.12 -11.17 -19.11
CA THR A 275 6.22 -9.72 -19.35
C THR A 275 5.49 -9.35 -20.63
N THR A 276 4.74 -8.26 -20.60
CA THR A 276 4.03 -7.70 -21.75
C THR A 276 4.34 -6.22 -21.88
N GLN A 277 4.96 -5.85 -23.00
CA GLN A 277 5.17 -4.45 -23.35
C GLN A 277 3.86 -3.78 -23.78
N LYS A 278 3.51 -2.70 -23.09
CA LYS A 278 2.29 -1.92 -23.31
C LYS A 278 2.47 -0.76 -24.27
#